data_AF-A0A518AFV1-F1
#
_entry.id   AF-A0A518AFV1-F1
#
_cell.length_a   1.000
_cell.length_b   1.000
_cell.length_c   1.000
_cell.angle_alpha   90.00
_cell.angle_beta   90.00
_cell.angle_gamma   90.00
#
_symmetry.space_group_name_H-M   'P 1'
#
loop_
_entity.id
_entity.type
_entity.pdbx_description
1 polymer ?
#
loop_
_entity_poly.entity_id
_entity_poly.type
_entity_poly.pdbx_seq_one_letter_code
_entity_poly.pdbx_strand_id
1 'polypeptide(L)'
;MIKATPKQARRAGFTLVEVLIVVVILGILAATVLPQFTSTNDDARESVLVQDLQTLRSQIQLYKFQHQGKFPANGSTDPNDFRDALLLSSDKNGTTGAVGTKPLGPYLIGSLPPNPYTGGRGVMIVADVPGTTPDETAKDGTEIVGWIYNPATGEIKGNNSGNAANGSKLEAL
;
A
#
# COMPACT_ATOMS: atom_id res chain seq x y z
N MET A 1 47.78 -70.27 -18.39
CA MET A 1 47.35 -68.87 -18.19
C MET A 1 45.84 -68.88 -17.94
N ILE A 2 45.38 -68.62 -16.70
CA ILE A 2 43.96 -68.67 -16.31
C ILE A 2 43.36 -67.27 -16.47
N LYS A 3 42.32 -67.11 -17.30
CA LYS A 3 41.56 -65.85 -17.42
C LYS A 3 40.43 -65.85 -16.38
N ALA A 4 40.51 -64.96 -15.39
CA ALA A 4 39.40 -64.67 -14.49
C ALA A 4 38.31 -63.89 -15.25
N THR A 5 37.09 -64.41 -15.29
CA THR A 5 35.95 -63.78 -15.96
C THR A 5 35.34 -62.71 -15.05
N PRO A 6 35.19 -61.45 -15.48
CA PRO A 6 34.63 -60.40 -14.62
C PRO A 6 33.15 -60.65 -14.34
N LYS A 7 32.77 -60.63 -13.05
CA LYS A 7 31.38 -60.76 -12.58
C LYS A 7 30.61 -59.49 -12.97
N GLN A 8 29.75 -59.58 -13.98
CA GLN A 8 28.89 -58.46 -14.40
C GLN A 8 28.02 -57.99 -13.22
N ALA A 9 28.19 -56.74 -12.82
CA ALA A 9 27.29 -56.09 -11.86
C ALA A 9 25.91 -55.95 -12.50
N ARG A 10 24.88 -56.53 -11.87
CA ARG A 10 23.49 -56.37 -12.31
C ARG A 10 23.11 -54.90 -12.20
N ARG A 11 22.78 -54.28 -13.34
CA ARG A 11 22.17 -52.95 -13.35
C ARG A 11 20.78 -53.07 -12.75
N ALA A 12 20.56 -52.47 -11.59
CA ALA A 12 19.23 -52.30 -11.02
C ALA A 12 18.49 -51.24 -11.85
N GLY A 13 17.41 -51.63 -12.51
CA GLY A 13 16.49 -50.71 -13.18
C GLY A 13 15.38 -50.28 -12.22
N PHE A 14 14.87 -49.07 -12.39
CA PHE A 14 13.69 -48.59 -11.68
C PHE A 14 12.49 -49.49 -11.95
N THR A 15 11.70 -49.78 -10.92
CA THR A 15 10.45 -50.52 -11.10
C THR A 15 9.32 -49.59 -11.52
N LEU A 16 8.35 -50.09 -12.29
CA LEU A 16 7.15 -49.32 -12.64
C LEU A 16 6.39 -48.83 -11.40
N VAL A 17 6.38 -49.62 -10.33
CA VAL A 17 5.72 -49.29 -9.07
C VAL A 17 6.41 -48.10 -8.38
N GLU A 18 7.72 -48.03 -8.46
CA GLU A 18 8.52 -46.96 -7.87
C GLU A 18 8.25 -45.62 -8.57
N VAL A 19 8.13 -45.62 -9.90
CA VAL A 19 7.74 -44.42 -10.65
C VAL A 19 6.27 -44.06 -10.39
N LEU A 20 5.38 -45.04 -10.27
CA LEU A 20 3.96 -44.82 -9.99
C LEU A 20 3.74 -44.10 -8.65
N ILE A 21 4.41 -44.55 -7.60
CA ILE A 21 4.30 -43.94 -6.26
C ILE A 21 4.82 -42.50 -6.29
N VAL A 22 5.92 -42.24 -7.01
CA VAL A 22 6.48 -40.88 -7.13
C VAL A 22 5.50 -39.93 -7.80
N VAL A 23 4.87 -40.31 -8.92
CA VAL A 23 3.90 -39.43 -9.59
C VAL A 23 2.63 -39.21 -8.76
N VAL A 24 2.21 -40.22 -7.98
CA VAL A 24 1.09 -40.07 -7.04
C VAL A 24 1.42 -39.08 -5.93
N ILE A 25 2.60 -39.18 -5.30
CA ILE A 25 3.04 -38.25 -4.27
C ILE A 25 3.17 -36.83 -4.83
N LEU A 26 3.78 -36.69 -6.02
CA LEU A 26 3.89 -35.38 -6.69
C LEU A 26 2.51 -34.79 -7.03
N GLY A 27 1.54 -35.61 -7.43
CA GLY A 27 0.17 -35.18 -7.68
C GLY A 27 -0.55 -34.67 -6.43
N ILE A 28 -0.36 -35.35 -5.28
CA ILE A 28 -0.91 -34.91 -4.00
C ILE A 28 -0.27 -33.60 -3.55
N LEU A 29 1.06 -33.53 -3.58
CA LEU A 29 1.80 -32.32 -3.18
C LEU A 29 1.43 -31.11 -4.06
N ALA A 30 1.29 -31.30 -5.37
CA ALA A 30 0.86 -30.25 -6.28
C ALA A 30 -0.55 -29.74 -5.96
N ALA A 31 -1.47 -30.62 -5.53
CA ALA A 31 -2.83 -30.26 -5.16
C ALA A 31 -2.90 -29.50 -3.81
N THR A 32 -2.02 -29.80 -2.85
CA THR A 32 -2.12 -29.25 -1.49
C THR A 32 -1.33 -27.95 -1.27
N VAL A 33 -0.31 -27.65 -2.09
CA VAL A 33 0.57 -26.49 -1.88
C VAL A 33 -0.07 -25.16 -2.35
N LEU A 34 -1.07 -25.22 -3.23
CA LEU A 34 -1.59 -24.03 -3.90
C LEU A 34 -2.45 -23.05 -3.06
N PRO A 35 -3.28 -23.46 -2.07
CA PRO A 35 -4.39 -22.60 -1.66
C PRO A 35 -4.08 -21.55 -0.57
N GLN A 36 -2.85 -21.41 -0.08
CA GLN A 36 -2.62 -20.73 1.21
C GLN A 36 -2.07 -19.29 1.18
N PHE A 37 -1.95 -18.64 0.01
CA PHE A 37 -1.27 -17.33 -0.10
C PHE A 37 -2.15 -16.14 -0.47
N THR A 38 -3.45 -16.31 -0.69
CA THR A 38 -4.28 -15.18 -1.18
C THR A 38 -4.88 -14.33 -0.06
N SER A 39 -5.34 -14.90 1.06
CA SER A 39 -6.06 -14.15 2.11
C SER A 39 -5.16 -13.28 3.00
N THR A 40 -3.95 -13.73 3.33
CA THR A 40 -3.02 -12.97 4.19
C THR A 40 -2.55 -11.65 3.56
N ASN A 41 -2.63 -11.52 2.23
CA ASN A 41 -2.21 -10.30 1.54
C ASN A 41 -3.19 -9.13 1.74
N ASP A 42 -4.48 -9.41 1.87
CA ASP A 42 -5.49 -8.35 2.01
C ASP A 42 -5.51 -7.77 3.43
N ASP A 43 -5.42 -8.62 4.47
CA ASP A 43 -5.29 -8.19 5.86
C ASP A 43 -4.04 -7.31 6.08
N ALA A 44 -2.92 -7.69 5.44
CA ALA A 44 -1.69 -6.92 5.52
C ALA A 44 -1.83 -5.55 4.84
N ARG A 45 -2.48 -5.48 3.67
CA ARG A 45 -2.76 -4.21 2.98
C ARG A 45 -3.70 -3.33 3.78
N GLU A 46 -4.73 -3.88 4.39
CA GLU A 46 -5.66 -3.15 5.25
C GLU A 46 -4.92 -2.57 6.47
N SER A 47 -4.09 -3.37 7.13
CA SER A 47 -3.30 -2.90 8.28
C SER A 47 -2.37 -1.76 7.91
N VAL A 48 -1.73 -1.82 6.74
CA VAL A 48 -0.88 -0.73 6.23
C VAL A 48 -1.72 0.51 5.92
N LEU A 49 -2.88 0.35 5.28
CA LEU A 49 -3.78 1.46 4.96
C LEU A 49 -4.20 2.22 6.22
N VAL A 50 -4.63 1.49 7.26
CA VAL A 50 -5.07 2.09 8.53
C VAL A 50 -3.90 2.80 9.21
N GLN A 51 -2.70 2.20 9.22
CA GLN A 51 -1.51 2.81 9.81
C GLN A 51 -1.09 4.10 9.08
N ASP A 52 -1.12 4.09 7.75
CA ASP A 52 -0.79 5.25 6.94
C ASP A 52 -1.83 6.36 7.13
N LEU A 53 -3.13 6.03 7.15
CA LEU A 53 -4.20 6.99 7.44
C LEU A 53 -4.04 7.60 8.85
N GLN A 54 -3.72 6.80 9.86
CA GLN A 54 -3.47 7.33 11.21
C GLN A 54 -2.27 8.28 11.24
N THR A 55 -1.20 7.93 10.52
CA THR A 55 -0.02 8.78 10.40
C THR A 55 -0.37 10.10 9.71
N LEU A 56 -1.04 10.05 8.56
CA LEU A 56 -1.48 11.23 7.81
C LEU A 56 -2.41 12.12 8.64
N ARG A 57 -3.44 11.53 9.27
CA ARG A 57 -4.37 12.24 10.16
C ARG A 57 -3.63 12.93 11.30
N SER A 58 -2.68 12.26 11.94
CA SER A 58 -1.85 12.84 13.01
C SER A 58 -1.04 14.05 12.53
N GLN A 59 -0.38 13.93 11.37
CA GLN A 59 0.41 15.03 10.80
C GLN A 59 -0.46 16.20 10.34
N ILE A 60 -1.64 15.95 9.77
CA ILE A 60 -2.63 16.98 9.41
C ILE A 60 -3.10 17.74 10.66
N GLN A 61 -3.36 17.05 11.77
CA GLN A 61 -3.73 17.71 13.02
C GLN A 61 -2.57 18.52 13.62
N LEU A 62 -1.33 18.01 13.53
CA LEU A 62 -0.14 18.73 13.96
C LEU A 62 0.08 20.01 13.13
N TYR A 63 -0.09 19.92 11.80
CA TYR A 63 -0.07 21.08 10.91
C TYR A 63 -1.09 22.12 11.36
N LYS A 64 -2.35 21.71 11.57
CA LYS A 64 -3.43 22.58 12.01
C LYS A 64 -3.12 23.30 13.31
N PHE A 65 -2.56 22.59 14.29
CA PHE A 65 -2.19 23.16 15.58
C PHE A 65 -1.16 24.29 15.42
N GLN A 66 -0.19 24.14 14.50
CA GLN A 66 0.86 25.12 14.28
C GLN A 66 0.44 26.28 13.33
N HIS A 67 -0.61 26.07 12.53
CA HIS A 67 -1.09 27.00 11.49
C HIS A 67 -2.41 27.68 11.84
N GLN A 68 -2.58 28.08 13.10
CA GLN A 68 -3.72 28.91 13.54
C GLN A 68 -5.09 28.24 13.28
N GLY A 69 -5.14 26.90 13.37
CA GLY A 69 -6.38 26.14 13.15
C GLY A 69 -6.69 25.86 11.68
N LYS A 70 -5.86 26.28 10.72
CA LYS A 70 -6.02 26.00 9.30
C LYS A 70 -5.43 24.64 8.95
N PHE A 71 -6.18 23.84 8.21
CA PHE A 71 -5.69 22.58 7.69
C PHE A 71 -4.74 22.78 6.49
N PRO A 72 -3.91 21.77 6.14
CA PRO A 72 -3.15 21.77 4.89
C PRO A 72 -4.04 22.09 3.69
N ALA A 73 -3.55 22.93 2.77
CA ALA A 73 -4.29 23.40 1.59
C ALA A 73 -5.64 24.10 1.89
N ASN A 74 -5.87 24.63 3.11
CA ASN A 74 -7.13 25.29 3.47
C ASN A 74 -7.52 26.40 2.48
N GLY A 75 -8.64 26.21 1.78
CA GLY A 75 -9.15 27.13 0.76
C GLY A 75 -8.55 26.96 -0.64
N SER A 76 -7.69 25.95 -0.84
CA SER A 76 -7.14 25.57 -2.14
C SER A 76 -7.84 24.34 -2.70
N THR A 77 -7.83 24.23 -4.03
CA THR A 77 -8.27 23.05 -4.79
C THR A 77 -7.09 22.33 -5.46
N ASP A 78 -5.86 22.85 -5.31
CA ASP A 78 -4.65 22.26 -5.90
C ASP A 78 -4.07 21.18 -4.98
N PRO A 79 -3.95 19.92 -5.44
CA PRO A 79 -3.28 18.85 -4.69
C PRO A 79 -1.83 19.15 -4.30
N ASN A 80 -1.12 20.01 -5.04
CA ASN A 80 0.27 20.37 -4.74
C ASN A 80 0.36 21.19 -3.46
N ASP A 81 -0.61 22.06 -3.17
CA ASP A 81 -0.62 22.83 -1.93
C ASP A 81 -0.74 21.92 -0.70
N PHE A 82 -1.46 20.80 -0.82
CA PHE A 82 -1.55 19.80 0.25
C PHE A 82 -0.21 19.09 0.45
N ARG A 83 0.43 18.68 -0.66
CA ARG A 83 1.75 18.03 -0.61
C ARG A 83 2.79 18.95 -0.01
N ASP A 84 2.89 20.17 -0.51
CA ASP A 84 3.88 21.15 -0.08
C ASP A 84 3.67 21.52 1.40
N ALA A 85 2.42 21.65 1.84
CA ALA A 85 2.11 21.88 3.25
C ALA A 85 2.64 20.78 4.18
N LEU A 86 2.68 19.51 3.73
CA LEU A 86 3.15 18.39 4.54
C LEU A 86 4.63 18.03 4.33
N LEU A 87 5.16 18.20 3.12
CA LEU A 87 6.51 17.75 2.73
C LEU A 87 7.56 18.84 2.82
N LEU A 88 7.16 20.11 2.75
CA LEU A 88 8.05 21.26 2.85
C LEU A 88 7.97 21.91 4.24
N SER A 89 8.87 22.85 4.50
CA SER A 89 8.77 23.69 5.70
C SER A 89 7.85 24.87 5.43
N SER A 90 7.15 25.36 6.45
CA SER A 90 6.19 26.47 6.34
C SER A 90 6.31 27.47 7.50
N ASP A 91 5.82 28.69 7.29
CA ASP A 91 5.62 29.66 8.38
C ASP A 91 4.19 29.57 8.94
N LYS A 92 3.91 30.29 10.04
CA LYS A 92 2.61 30.25 10.74
C LYS A 92 1.40 30.55 9.84
N ASN A 93 1.59 31.16 8.68
CA ASN A 93 0.51 31.49 7.73
C ASN A 93 0.32 30.40 6.65
N GLY A 94 1.16 29.38 6.63
CA GLY A 94 1.11 28.28 5.66
C GLY A 94 1.95 28.53 4.42
N THR A 95 2.77 29.59 4.38
CA THR A 95 3.64 29.86 3.24
C THR A 95 4.79 28.85 3.23
N THR A 96 4.85 28.02 2.19
CA THR A 96 5.82 26.94 2.07
C THR A 96 7.17 27.43 1.55
N GLY A 97 8.22 26.67 1.84
CA GLY A 97 9.58 26.87 1.35
C GLY A 97 10.40 25.60 1.55
N ALA A 98 11.52 25.47 0.83
CA ALA A 98 12.38 24.29 0.88
C ALA A 98 12.66 23.83 2.31
N VAL A 99 12.75 22.52 2.54
CA VAL A 99 12.91 21.93 3.87
C VAL A 99 14.02 22.62 4.67
N GLY A 100 13.69 23.05 5.89
CA GLY A 100 14.63 23.74 6.79
C GLY A 100 14.77 25.25 6.56
N THR A 101 14.08 25.83 5.57
CA THR A 101 14.11 27.29 5.33
C THR A 101 13.08 28.07 6.14
N LYS A 102 12.06 27.38 6.66
CA LYS A 102 10.99 27.95 7.48
C LYS A 102 10.91 27.23 8.83
N PRO A 103 10.34 27.87 9.88
CA PRO A 103 10.41 27.38 11.25
C PRO A 103 9.48 26.19 11.58
N LEU A 104 8.48 25.89 10.76
CA LEU A 104 7.54 24.78 10.99
C LEU A 104 7.70 23.70 9.93
N GLY A 105 7.36 22.46 10.30
CA GLY A 105 7.49 21.29 9.43
C GLY A 105 8.95 20.94 9.09
N PRO A 106 9.17 20.04 8.12
CA PRO A 106 8.16 19.28 7.41
C PRO A 106 7.44 18.28 8.33
N TYR A 107 6.21 17.91 7.96
CA TYR A 107 5.37 17.01 8.75
C TYR A 107 5.49 15.55 8.28
N LEU A 108 5.88 15.36 7.02
CA LEU A 108 6.22 14.08 6.44
C LEU A 108 7.61 14.15 5.81
N ILE A 109 8.34 13.04 5.84
CA ILE A 109 9.69 12.96 5.29
C ILE A 109 9.64 12.27 3.93
N GLY A 110 10.22 12.92 2.91
CA GLY A 110 10.37 12.37 1.58
C GLY A 110 9.12 12.51 0.72
N SER A 111 8.10 11.69 0.98
CA SER A 111 6.88 11.64 0.16
C SER A 111 5.68 11.15 0.96
N LEU A 112 4.48 11.36 0.42
CA LEU A 112 3.29 10.67 0.90
C LEU A 112 3.48 9.15 0.82
N PRO A 113 2.96 8.38 1.80
CA PRO A 113 2.96 6.94 1.73
C PRO A 113 2.14 6.47 0.52
N PRO A 114 2.55 5.38 -0.16
CA PRO A 114 1.75 4.80 -1.22
C PRO A 114 0.52 4.11 -0.64
N ASN A 115 -0.64 4.32 -1.26
CA ASN A 115 -1.83 3.56 -0.90
C ASN A 115 -1.59 2.06 -1.22
N PRO A 116 -1.78 1.13 -0.28
CA PRO A 116 -1.46 -0.29 -0.48
C PRO A 116 -2.37 -1.01 -1.49
N TYR A 117 -3.51 -0.43 -1.86
CA TYR A 117 -4.42 -0.97 -2.87
C TYR A 117 -4.12 -0.42 -4.27
N THR A 118 -3.90 0.88 -4.42
CA THR A 118 -3.69 1.51 -5.73
C THR A 118 -2.22 1.71 -6.11
N GLY A 119 -1.31 1.64 -5.13
CA GLY A 119 0.10 2.02 -5.27
C GLY A 119 0.34 3.51 -5.45
N GLY A 120 -0.71 4.32 -5.55
CA GLY A 120 -0.65 5.76 -5.79
C GLY A 120 -0.33 6.56 -4.52
N ARG A 121 0.36 7.69 -4.69
CA ARG A 121 0.55 8.70 -3.63
C ARG A 121 -0.15 10.02 -3.96
N GLY A 122 -0.83 10.05 -5.11
CA GLY A 122 -1.57 11.21 -5.58
C GLY A 122 -2.67 11.62 -4.61
N VAL A 123 -3.03 12.89 -4.63
CA VAL A 123 -4.06 13.43 -3.75
C VAL A 123 -5.16 14.05 -4.59
N MET A 124 -6.40 13.75 -4.25
CA MET A 124 -7.56 14.42 -4.82
C MET A 124 -8.21 15.30 -3.76
N ILE A 125 -8.35 16.58 -4.08
CA ILE A 125 -9.00 17.57 -3.22
C ILE A 125 -10.50 17.57 -3.50
N VAL A 126 -11.32 17.35 -2.48
CA VAL A 126 -12.78 17.30 -2.59
C VAL A 126 -13.47 18.09 -1.48
N ALA A 127 -14.74 18.46 -1.70
CA ALA A 127 -15.56 19.15 -0.71
C ALA A 127 -16.31 18.19 0.25
N ASP A 128 -16.49 16.93 -0.15
CA ASP A 128 -17.19 15.90 0.63
C ASP A 128 -16.44 14.56 0.50
N VAL A 129 -15.65 14.22 1.53
CA VAL A 129 -14.83 13.01 1.51
C VAL A 129 -15.70 11.76 1.61
N PRO A 130 -16.64 11.61 2.57
CA PRO A 130 -17.50 10.44 2.65
C PRO A 130 -18.33 10.20 1.37
N GLY A 131 -18.86 11.27 0.76
CA GLY A 131 -19.68 11.17 -0.46
C GLY A 131 -18.91 10.90 -1.75
N THR A 132 -17.58 11.01 -1.75
CA THR A 132 -16.77 10.76 -2.95
C THR A 132 -16.63 9.26 -3.21
N THR A 133 -17.13 8.78 -4.35
CA THR A 133 -16.88 7.41 -4.82
C THR A 133 -15.41 7.23 -5.19
N PRO A 134 -14.71 6.18 -4.70
CA PRO A 134 -13.33 5.92 -5.10
C PRO A 134 -13.21 5.67 -6.60
N ASP A 135 -12.16 6.21 -7.19
CA ASP A 135 -11.74 5.93 -8.57
C ASP A 135 -10.26 5.59 -8.54
N GLU A 136 -9.94 4.29 -8.46
CA GLU A 136 -8.57 3.79 -8.37
C GLU A 136 -7.73 4.07 -9.63
N THR A 137 -8.36 4.56 -10.71
CA THR A 137 -7.69 4.95 -11.95
C THR A 137 -7.41 6.44 -12.04
N ALA A 138 -7.98 7.24 -11.14
CA ALA A 138 -7.81 8.69 -11.09
C ALA A 138 -6.33 9.07 -11.01
N LYS A 139 -5.97 10.15 -11.72
CA LYS A 139 -4.60 10.64 -11.83
C LYS A 139 -4.48 12.04 -11.28
N ASP A 140 -3.35 12.28 -10.64
CA ASP A 140 -2.86 13.59 -10.25
C ASP A 140 -1.51 13.80 -10.93
N GLY A 141 -1.53 14.57 -12.02
CA GLY A 141 -0.44 14.59 -12.99
C GLY A 141 -0.22 13.20 -13.60
N THR A 142 0.97 12.62 -13.39
CA THR A 142 1.34 11.27 -13.85
C THR A 142 1.11 10.19 -12.80
N GLU A 143 0.83 10.57 -11.55
CA GLU A 143 0.72 9.68 -10.42
C GLU A 143 -0.73 9.21 -10.21
N ILE A 144 -0.93 7.98 -9.73
CA ILE A 144 -2.26 7.50 -9.31
C ILE A 144 -2.67 8.21 -8.02
N VAL A 145 -3.92 8.64 -7.94
CA VAL A 145 -4.50 9.16 -6.71
C VAL A 145 -4.59 8.02 -5.69
N GLY A 146 -3.84 8.14 -4.60
CA GLY A 146 -3.91 7.24 -3.46
C GLY A 146 -4.83 7.75 -2.34
N TRP A 147 -5.03 9.06 -2.26
CA TRP A 147 -5.67 9.71 -1.12
C TRP A 147 -6.72 10.73 -1.56
N ILE A 148 -7.84 10.77 -0.85
CA ILE A 148 -8.91 11.75 -1.04
C ILE A 148 -8.97 12.60 0.23
N TYR A 149 -8.89 13.92 0.06
CA TYR A 149 -8.72 14.85 1.17
C TYR A 149 -9.64 16.07 1.04
N ASN A 150 -10.15 16.56 2.17
CA ASN A 150 -10.90 17.81 2.26
C ASN A 150 -10.15 18.87 3.08
N PRO A 151 -9.72 19.97 2.46
CA PRO A 151 -8.96 21.03 3.12
C PRO A 151 -9.78 21.89 4.08
N ALA A 152 -11.11 21.87 4.02
CA ALA A 152 -11.96 22.59 4.96
C ALA A 152 -12.16 21.83 6.28
N THR A 153 -12.25 20.49 6.22
CA THR A 153 -12.51 19.64 7.39
C THR A 153 -11.27 18.92 7.92
N GLY A 154 -10.21 18.81 7.11
CA GLY A 154 -9.02 18.00 7.41
C GLY A 154 -9.25 16.50 7.28
N GLU A 155 -10.39 16.09 6.74
CA GLU A 155 -10.75 14.69 6.57
C GLU A 155 -9.95 14.07 5.42
N ILE A 156 -9.47 12.84 5.63
CA ILE A 156 -8.71 12.08 4.65
C ILE A 156 -9.14 10.61 4.66
N LYS A 157 -9.29 10.04 3.47
CA LYS A 157 -9.51 8.60 3.25
C LYS A 157 -8.65 8.06 2.11
N GLY A 158 -8.52 6.75 2.03
CA GLY A 158 -7.90 6.08 0.89
C GLY A 158 -8.79 6.13 -0.36
N ASN A 159 -8.16 6.29 -1.53
CA ASN A 159 -8.82 6.15 -2.82
C ASN A 159 -8.86 4.68 -3.23
N ASN A 160 -9.65 3.87 -2.53
CA ASN A 160 -9.76 2.45 -2.80
C ASN A 160 -11.18 1.96 -2.57
N SER A 161 -11.61 1.06 -3.44
CA SER A 161 -12.92 0.44 -3.44
C SER A 161 -12.83 -0.98 -2.88
N GLY A 162 -13.99 -1.55 -2.54
CA GLY A 162 -14.07 -2.94 -2.08
C GLY A 162 -14.24 -3.09 -0.57
N ASN A 163 -13.90 -4.27 -0.06
CA ASN A 163 -14.23 -4.69 1.30
C ASN A 163 -12.95 -5.06 2.08
N ALA A 164 -12.94 -4.67 3.35
CA ALA A 164 -11.97 -5.09 4.35
C ALA A 164 -12.08 -6.59 4.64
N ALA A 165 -11.07 -7.14 5.30
CA ALA A 165 -11.01 -8.53 5.73
C ALA A 165 -12.23 -8.94 6.59
N ASN A 166 -12.74 -8.00 7.37
CA ASN A 166 -13.91 -8.17 8.23
C ASN A 166 -15.27 -7.98 7.50
N GLY A 167 -15.26 -7.75 6.18
CA GLY A 167 -16.44 -7.54 5.35
C GLY A 167 -16.98 -6.11 5.34
N SER A 168 -16.44 -5.18 6.13
CA SER A 168 -16.79 -3.76 6.07
C SER A 168 -16.27 -3.09 4.79
N LYS A 169 -16.81 -1.94 4.42
CA LYS A 169 -16.33 -1.18 3.25
C LYS A 169 -15.00 -0.52 3.56
N LEU A 170 -13.99 -0.70 2.70
CA LEU A 170 -12.69 -0.04 2.87
C LEU A 170 -12.80 1.49 2.84
N GLU A 171 -13.82 2.01 2.19
CA GLU A 171 -14.14 3.43 2.08
C GLU A 171 -14.52 4.07 3.44
N ALA A 172 -14.83 3.25 4.44
CA ALA A 172 -15.22 3.68 5.78
C ALA A 172 -14.06 3.74 6.79
N LEU A 173 -12.82 3.42 6.36
CA LEU A 173 -11.60 3.45 7.19
C LEU A 173 -11.01 4.87 7.28
#